data_AF-A0A653BFX1-F1
#
_entry.id   AF-A0A653BFX1-F1
#
_cell.length_a   1.000
_cell.length_b   1.000
_cell.length_c   1.000
_cell.angle_alpha   90.00
_cell.angle_beta   90.00
_cell.angle_gamma   90.00
#
_symmetry.space_group_name_H-M   'P 1'
#
loop_
_entity.id
_entity.type
_entity.pdbx_description
1 polymer ?
#
loop_
_entity_poly.entity_id
_entity_poly.type
_entity_poly.pdbx_seq_one_letter_code
_entity_poly.pdbx_strand_id
1 'polypeptide(L)'
;YRKQIESLKSANIELTTKHETNEKKIKELQNELSVLQNKHSELSIRLENTVADHSETVKSLKIHAETLAQCYRQQISEQEARHNKEIIELQSKIEKAPSPVEHNLPPLPMHREEGEGSENTDTTFSPNTVHPVPLERLLTLDDGQELSHLKKLLQEQELKLGHLTALLADTEQDLAKHIQMNEVLKEEIRRQQRSQEREEHAENLEYLKNVVFKFLTLGNSDERSRLVPVLNTILKLSPDETKQLVLVAKGESSSTLKGWTNLLPTWSSTTSKP
;
A
#
# COMPACT_ATOMS: atom_id res chain seq x y z
N TYR A 1 54.86 69.14 5.97
CA TYR A 1 53.90 69.33 4.86
C TYR A 1 54.07 68.34 3.71
N ARG A 2 55.20 68.26 2.97
CA ARG A 2 55.34 67.32 1.82
C ARG A 2 55.12 65.83 2.15
N LYS A 3 55.80 65.29 3.17
CA LYS A 3 55.63 63.88 3.59
C LYS A 3 54.18 63.51 3.97
N GLN A 4 53.47 64.46 4.57
CA GLN A 4 52.08 64.27 4.96
C GLN A 4 51.14 64.29 3.75
N ILE A 5 51.43 65.12 2.75
CA ILE A 5 50.71 65.12 1.46
C ILE A 5 50.97 63.80 0.70
N GLU A 6 52.19 63.28 0.71
CA GLU A 6 52.51 61.98 0.08
C GLU A 6 51.83 60.80 0.78
N SER A 7 51.83 60.78 2.12
CA SER A 7 51.12 59.76 2.91
C SER A 7 49.61 59.79 2.65
N LEU A 8 49.00 60.98 2.61
CA LEU A 8 47.57 61.13 2.29
C LEU A 8 47.26 60.71 0.84
N LYS A 9 48.16 60.98 -0.12
CA LYS A 9 48.01 60.51 -1.50
C LYS A 9 48.08 58.98 -1.58
N SER A 10 49.03 58.35 -0.89
CA SER A 10 49.16 56.90 -0.84
C SER A 10 47.93 56.25 -0.22
N ALA A 11 47.44 56.80 0.90
CA ALA A 11 46.22 56.32 1.56
C ALA A 11 44.98 56.47 0.67
N ASN A 12 44.86 57.58 -0.08
CA ASN A 12 43.78 57.76 -1.05
C ASN A 12 43.84 56.74 -2.18
N ILE A 13 45.02 56.46 -2.72
CA ILE A 13 45.20 55.44 -3.77
C ILE A 13 44.78 54.06 -3.23
N GLU A 14 45.19 53.71 -2.02
CA GLU A 14 44.81 52.44 -1.38
C GLU A 14 43.30 52.35 -1.09
N LEU A 15 42.68 53.46 -0.70
CA LEU A 15 41.22 53.52 -0.54
C LEU A 15 40.49 53.35 -1.86
N THR A 16 40.97 53.97 -2.94
CA THR A 16 40.37 53.82 -4.28
C THR A 16 40.49 52.39 -4.78
N THR A 17 41.63 51.73 -4.61
CA THR A 17 41.79 50.32 -5.03
C THR A 17 40.91 49.38 -4.22
N LYS A 18 40.79 49.59 -2.90
CA LYS A 18 39.85 48.84 -2.05
C LYS A 18 38.40 49.08 -2.44
N HIS A 19 38.05 50.30 -2.83
CA HIS A 19 36.71 50.62 -3.33
C HIS A 19 36.42 49.86 -4.62
N GLU A 20 37.34 49.87 -5.59
CA GLU A 20 37.19 49.14 -6.85
C GLU A 20 37.10 47.62 -6.67
N THR A 21 37.88 47.03 -5.76
CA THR A 21 37.79 45.58 -5.47
C THR A 21 36.47 45.23 -4.79
N ASN A 22 36.00 46.05 -3.86
CA ASN A 22 34.70 45.87 -3.22
C ASN A 22 33.55 46.00 -4.23
N GLU A 23 33.61 46.97 -5.15
CA GLU A 23 32.61 47.10 -6.23
C GLU A 23 32.57 45.87 -7.13
N LYS A 24 33.73 45.31 -7.49
CA LYS A 24 33.80 44.05 -8.25
C LYS A 24 33.15 42.90 -7.48
N LYS A 25 33.45 42.77 -6.19
CA LYS A 25 32.86 41.72 -5.34
C LYS A 25 31.35 41.87 -5.19
N ILE A 26 30.86 43.10 -5.07
CA ILE A 26 29.41 43.38 -5.03
C ILE A 26 28.74 42.95 -6.35
N LYS A 27 29.35 43.26 -7.50
CA LYS A 27 28.82 42.84 -8.81
C LYS A 27 28.82 41.32 -8.97
N GLU A 28 29.86 40.62 -8.53
CA GLU A 28 29.90 39.15 -8.52
C GLU A 28 28.78 38.56 -7.66
N LEU A 29 28.62 39.05 -6.42
CA LEU A 29 27.56 38.57 -5.53
C LEU A 29 26.15 38.87 -6.07
N GLN A 30 25.97 40.02 -6.74
CA GLN A 30 24.70 40.35 -7.42
C GLN A 30 24.39 39.37 -8.54
N ASN A 31 25.40 38.99 -9.34
CA ASN A 31 25.24 38.00 -10.40
C ASN A 31 24.94 36.61 -9.82
N GLU A 32 25.65 36.19 -8.78
CA GLU A 32 25.39 34.91 -8.08
C GLU A 32 23.97 34.86 -7.51
N LEU A 33 23.50 35.93 -6.88
CA LEU A 33 22.13 36.03 -6.36
C LEU A 33 21.10 35.92 -7.49
N SER A 34 21.32 36.58 -8.63
CA SER A 34 20.45 36.48 -9.80
C SER A 34 20.36 35.05 -10.34
N VAL A 35 21.50 34.36 -10.45
CA VAL A 35 21.55 32.95 -10.89
C VAL A 35 20.81 32.05 -9.90
N LEU A 36 21.02 32.25 -8.60
CA LEU A 36 20.38 31.45 -7.56
C LEU A 36 18.86 31.68 -7.53
N GLN A 37 18.40 32.91 -7.73
CA GLN A 37 16.98 33.25 -7.86
C GLN A 37 16.35 32.56 -9.08
N ASN A 38 17.02 32.58 -10.23
CA ASN A 38 16.53 31.90 -11.43
C ASN A 38 16.43 30.37 -11.21
N LYS A 39 17.45 29.77 -10.58
CA LYS A 39 17.45 28.34 -10.26
C LYS A 39 16.33 27.97 -9.27
N HIS A 40 16.09 28.80 -8.27
CA HIS A 40 14.98 28.61 -7.34
C HIS A 40 13.63 28.69 -8.05
N SER A 41 13.45 29.67 -8.94
CA SER A 41 12.23 29.80 -9.77
C SER A 41 12.00 28.55 -10.63
N GLU A 42 13.04 28.06 -11.31
CA GLU A 42 12.95 26.86 -12.14
C GLU A 42 12.61 25.61 -11.31
N LEU A 43 13.25 25.43 -10.15
CA LEU A 43 12.96 24.31 -9.25
C LEU A 43 11.53 24.38 -8.69
N SER A 44 11.05 25.58 -8.38
CA SER A 44 9.68 25.79 -7.91
C SER A 44 8.66 25.40 -8.98
N ILE A 45 8.86 25.83 -10.24
CA ILE A 45 7.99 25.46 -11.37
C ILE A 45 8.05 23.95 -11.62
N ARG A 46 9.24 23.34 -11.57
CA ARG A 46 9.40 21.89 -11.75
C ARG A 46 8.65 21.12 -10.67
N LEU A 47 8.75 21.55 -9.41
CA LEU A 47 8.02 20.93 -8.31
C LEU A 47 6.50 21.06 -8.51
N GLU A 48 6.01 22.24 -8.85
CA GLU A 48 4.59 22.48 -9.10
C GLU A 48 4.04 21.58 -10.22
N ASN A 49 4.75 21.48 -11.34
CA ASN A 49 4.39 20.58 -12.45
C ASN A 49 4.36 19.12 -11.99
N THR A 50 5.39 18.66 -11.26
CA THR A 50 5.39 17.28 -10.76
C THR A 50 4.21 17.02 -9.82
N VAL A 51 3.88 17.96 -8.94
CA VAL A 51 2.73 17.82 -8.04
C VAL A 51 1.42 17.75 -8.83
N ALA A 52 1.27 18.56 -9.89
CA ALA A 52 0.11 18.52 -10.77
C ALA A 52 -0.03 17.17 -11.48
N ASP A 53 1.06 16.65 -12.06
CA ASP A 53 1.10 15.34 -12.73
C ASP A 53 0.73 14.20 -11.76
N HIS A 54 1.34 14.17 -10.57
CA HIS A 54 1.01 13.18 -9.55
C HIS A 54 -0.46 13.29 -9.12
N SER A 55 -1.00 14.51 -8.94
CA SER A 55 -2.42 14.71 -8.64
C SER A 55 -3.34 14.15 -9.73
N GLU A 56 -2.98 14.32 -11.01
CA GLU A 56 -3.77 13.78 -12.12
C GLU A 56 -3.73 12.26 -12.17
N THR A 57 -2.56 11.65 -11.98
CA THR A 57 -2.43 10.18 -11.91
C THR A 57 -3.26 9.58 -10.77
N VAL A 58 -3.26 10.21 -9.59
CA VAL A 58 -4.08 9.78 -8.44
C VAL A 58 -5.57 9.88 -8.75
N LYS A 59 -6.01 10.96 -9.40
CA LYS A 59 -7.42 11.11 -9.82
C LYS A 59 -7.83 10.00 -10.80
N SER A 60 -6.98 9.71 -11.78
CA SER A 60 -7.22 8.63 -12.75
C SER A 60 -7.32 7.26 -12.08
N LEU A 61 -6.36 6.93 -11.21
CA LEU A 61 -6.36 5.67 -10.46
C LEU A 61 -7.61 5.55 -9.57
N LYS A 62 -8.04 6.64 -8.93
CA LYS A 62 -9.26 6.65 -8.11
C LYS A 62 -10.50 6.34 -8.94
N ILE A 63 -10.65 6.98 -10.11
CA ILE A 63 -11.79 6.71 -11.01
C ILE A 63 -11.78 5.24 -11.48
N HIS A 64 -10.59 4.71 -11.81
CA HIS A 64 -10.47 3.30 -12.21
C HIS A 64 -10.88 2.35 -11.08
N ALA A 65 -10.43 2.60 -9.85
CA ALA A 65 -10.81 1.81 -8.67
C ALA A 65 -12.31 1.88 -8.37
N GLU A 66 -12.91 3.07 -8.47
CA GLU A 66 -14.35 3.27 -8.29
C GLU A 66 -15.17 2.52 -9.34
N THR A 67 -14.73 2.56 -10.60
CA THR A 67 -15.37 1.85 -11.72
C THR A 67 -15.30 0.34 -11.50
N LEU A 68 -14.13 -0.20 -11.15
CA LEU A 68 -13.97 -1.62 -10.88
C LEU A 68 -14.82 -2.08 -9.69
N ALA A 69 -14.84 -1.30 -8.62
CA ALA A 69 -15.68 -1.57 -7.46
C ALA A 69 -17.18 -1.55 -7.82
N GLN A 70 -17.59 -0.65 -8.72
CA GLN A 70 -18.97 -0.62 -9.21
C GLN A 70 -19.32 -1.85 -10.05
N CYS A 71 -18.42 -2.30 -10.94
CA CYS A 71 -18.60 -3.52 -11.71
C CYS A 71 -18.77 -4.75 -10.81
N TYR A 72 -17.92 -4.90 -9.78
CA TYR A 72 -18.05 -6.02 -8.85
C TYR A 72 -19.32 -5.95 -8.00
N ARG A 73 -19.71 -4.75 -7.52
CA ARG A 73 -20.99 -4.58 -6.81
C ARG A 73 -22.18 -4.98 -7.69
N GLN A 74 -22.16 -4.58 -8.96
CA GLN A 74 -23.20 -4.93 -9.93
C GLN A 74 -23.25 -6.45 -10.14
N GLN A 75 -22.10 -7.10 -10.32
CA GLN A 75 -22.03 -8.54 -10.50
C GLN A 75 -22.54 -9.32 -9.29
N ILE A 76 -22.19 -8.89 -8.07
CA ILE A 76 -22.70 -9.50 -6.83
C ILE A 76 -24.22 -9.34 -6.76
N SER A 77 -24.75 -8.14 -7.00
CA SER A 77 -26.19 -7.87 -6.98
C SER A 77 -26.96 -8.71 -7.99
N GLU A 78 -26.42 -8.88 -9.19
CA GLU A 78 -27.02 -9.74 -10.22
C GLU A 78 -27.02 -11.21 -9.80
N GLN A 79 -25.93 -11.67 -9.19
CA GLN A 79 -25.82 -13.05 -8.70
C GLN A 79 -26.76 -13.32 -7.53
N GLU A 80 -26.88 -12.39 -6.58
CA GLU A 80 -27.87 -12.43 -5.50
C GLU A 80 -29.30 -12.47 -6.05
N ALA A 81 -29.60 -11.67 -7.08
CA ALA A 81 -30.92 -11.68 -7.73
C ALA A 81 -31.20 -13.00 -8.45
N ARG A 82 -30.19 -13.63 -9.06
CA ARG A 82 -30.31 -14.97 -9.68
C ARG A 82 -30.58 -16.03 -8.63
N HIS A 83 -29.77 -16.09 -7.57
CA HIS A 83 -29.96 -17.05 -6.49
C HIS A 83 -31.31 -16.86 -5.79
N ASN A 84 -31.74 -15.61 -5.54
CA ASN A 84 -33.07 -15.35 -4.97
C ASN A 84 -34.20 -15.88 -5.86
N LYS A 85 -34.11 -15.70 -7.18
CA LYS A 85 -35.10 -16.27 -8.12
C LYS A 85 -35.10 -17.80 -8.08
N GLU A 86 -33.94 -18.43 -8.06
CA GLU A 86 -33.80 -19.88 -8.00
C GLU A 86 -34.34 -20.45 -6.67
N ILE A 87 -34.05 -19.80 -5.55
CA ILE A 87 -34.61 -20.16 -4.23
C ILE A 87 -36.14 -20.13 -4.28
N ILE A 88 -36.74 -19.06 -4.82
CA ILE A 88 -38.19 -18.93 -4.94
C ILE A 88 -38.76 -20.04 -5.85
N GLU A 89 -38.09 -20.34 -6.96
CA GLU A 89 -38.52 -21.39 -7.89
C GLU A 89 -38.46 -22.78 -7.23
N LEU A 90 -37.36 -23.09 -6.54
CA LEU A 90 -37.19 -24.35 -5.81
C LEU A 90 -38.20 -24.49 -4.66
N GLN A 91 -38.45 -23.43 -3.89
CA GLN A 91 -39.50 -23.41 -2.86
C GLN A 91 -40.87 -23.70 -3.47
N SER A 92 -41.19 -23.11 -4.63
CA SER A 92 -42.47 -23.36 -5.31
C SER A 92 -42.60 -24.80 -5.84
N LYS A 93 -41.49 -25.45 -6.22
CA LYS A 93 -41.45 -26.87 -6.63
C LYS A 93 -41.64 -27.80 -5.44
N ILE A 94 -41.10 -27.44 -4.27
CA ILE A 94 -41.32 -28.17 -3.01
C ILE A 94 -42.79 -28.08 -2.58
N GLU A 95 -43.42 -26.90 -2.64
CA GLU A 95 -44.85 -26.75 -2.31
C GLU A 95 -45.79 -27.47 -3.29
N LYS A 96 -45.38 -27.64 -4.56
CA LYS A 96 -46.13 -28.39 -5.58
C LYS A 96 -45.91 -29.90 -5.55
N ALA A 97 -44.95 -30.41 -4.77
CA ALA A 97 -44.79 -31.83 -4.58
C ALA A 97 -45.90 -32.37 -3.64
N PRO A 98 -46.66 -33.41 -4.04
CA PRO A 98 -47.70 -33.97 -3.19
C PRO A 98 -47.06 -34.64 -1.98
N SER A 99 -47.53 -34.30 -0.78
CA SER A 99 -47.10 -34.87 0.49
C SER A 99 -47.17 -36.40 0.49
N PRO A 100 -46.06 -37.13 0.69
CA PRO A 100 -46.11 -38.51 1.13
C PRO A 100 -46.14 -38.51 2.67
N VAL A 101 -47.31 -38.88 3.18
CA VAL A 101 -47.59 -39.61 4.42
C VAL A 101 -46.41 -39.77 5.39
N GLU A 102 -46.61 -39.25 6.61
CA GLU A 102 -45.88 -39.64 7.83
C GLU A 102 -45.75 -41.17 7.92
N HIS A 103 -44.54 -41.68 7.75
CA HIS A 103 -44.18 -43.00 8.25
C HIS A 103 -42.93 -42.90 9.11
N ASN A 104 -43.15 -43.11 10.41
CA ASN A 104 -42.15 -43.42 11.42
C ASN A 104 -41.16 -44.46 10.89
N LEU A 105 -39.91 -44.06 10.66
CA LEU A 105 -38.79 -44.99 10.45
C LEU A 105 -37.49 -44.45 11.10
N PRO A 106 -36.56 -45.33 11.49
CA PRO A 106 -35.65 -45.21 12.63
C PRO A 106 -34.39 -44.34 12.39
N PRO A 107 -33.51 -44.14 13.39
CA PRO A 107 -32.37 -43.23 13.31
C PRO A 107 -31.41 -43.58 12.18
N LEU A 108 -31.03 -42.56 11.41
CA LEU A 108 -30.01 -42.67 10.34
C LEU A 108 -28.61 -42.94 10.95
N PRO A 109 -27.81 -43.84 10.34
CA PRO A 109 -26.43 -44.04 10.76
C PRO A 109 -25.56 -42.83 10.39
N MET A 110 -24.54 -42.60 11.21
CA MET A 110 -23.53 -41.55 11.06
C MET A 110 -22.96 -41.46 9.64
N HIS A 111 -22.74 -40.22 9.18
CA HIS A 111 -21.98 -39.91 7.98
C HIS A 111 -20.59 -40.56 8.06
N ARG A 112 -20.28 -41.42 7.08
CA ARG A 112 -18.94 -41.93 6.84
C ARG A 112 -18.21 -40.90 5.98
N GLU A 113 -17.06 -40.43 6.47
CA GLU A 113 -16.14 -39.50 5.82
C GLU A 113 -15.64 -40.05 4.48
N GLU A 114 -15.58 -39.21 3.45
CA GLU A 114 -15.06 -39.58 2.14
C GLU A 114 -13.53 -39.62 2.18
N GLY A 115 -13.00 -40.83 2.28
CA GLY A 115 -11.61 -41.12 2.00
C GLY A 115 -11.34 -42.58 2.32
N GLU A 116 -11.33 -43.44 1.30
CA GLU A 116 -10.46 -44.62 1.18
C GLU A 116 -10.88 -45.48 -0.01
N GLY A 117 -9.85 -45.99 -0.70
CA GLY A 117 -9.91 -46.55 -2.03
C GLY A 117 -10.79 -47.78 -2.21
N SER A 118 -10.95 -48.16 -3.48
CA SER A 118 -10.97 -49.55 -3.95
C SER A 118 -10.89 -49.50 -5.48
N GLU A 119 -9.66 -49.57 -5.97
CA GLU A 119 -9.38 -50.37 -7.17
C GLU A 119 -10.01 -51.75 -6.99
N ASN A 120 -10.84 -52.22 -7.92
CA ASN A 120 -11.10 -53.65 -8.13
C ASN A 120 -11.89 -53.80 -9.43
N THR A 121 -11.20 -54.17 -10.51
CA THR A 121 -11.80 -54.72 -11.72
C THR A 121 -12.05 -56.20 -11.49
N ASP A 122 -13.25 -56.58 -11.05
CA ASP A 122 -13.64 -57.99 -10.99
C ASP A 122 -14.90 -58.27 -11.80
N THR A 123 -14.63 -58.86 -12.96
CA THR A 123 -15.57 -59.52 -13.86
C THR A 123 -16.45 -60.52 -13.10
N THR A 124 -17.75 -60.22 -13.01
CA THR A 124 -18.77 -61.21 -12.63
C THR A 124 -19.88 -61.21 -13.66
N PHE A 125 -19.84 -62.19 -14.57
CA PHE A 125 -20.95 -62.50 -15.48
C PHE A 125 -22.12 -63.08 -14.67
N SER A 126 -23.27 -62.43 -14.72
CA SER A 126 -24.57 -63.01 -14.34
C SER A 126 -25.22 -63.61 -15.59
N PRO A 127 -25.61 -64.90 -15.59
CA PRO A 127 -26.34 -65.49 -16.69
C PRO A 127 -27.84 -65.33 -16.40
N ASN A 128 -28.50 -64.34 -17.00
CA ASN A 128 -29.86 -64.52 -17.49
C ASN A 128 -30.37 -63.34 -18.35
N THR A 129 -31.01 -63.75 -19.45
CA THR A 129 -31.81 -62.97 -20.39
C THR A 129 -31.09 -61.92 -21.25
N VAL A 130 -30.19 -62.40 -22.13
CA VAL A 130 -29.92 -61.68 -23.39
C VAL A 130 -31.09 -61.97 -24.34
N HIS A 131 -32.06 -61.07 -24.39
CA HIS A 131 -33.06 -61.11 -25.46
C HIS A 131 -32.31 -60.82 -26.78
N PRO A 132 -32.34 -61.72 -27.78
CA PRO A 132 -31.65 -61.45 -29.04
C PRO A 132 -32.27 -60.22 -29.68
N VAL A 133 -31.43 -59.25 -30.04
CA VAL A 133 -31.83 -58.05 -30.76
C VAL A 133 -32.58 -58.50 -32.03
N PRO A 134 -33.80 -58.00 -32.30
CA PRO A 134 -34.59 -58.43 -33.45
C PRO A 134 -33.79 -58.35 -34.75
N LEU A 135 -33.88 -59.39 -35.57
CA LEU A 135 -33.13 -59.50 -36.83
C LEU A 135 -33.43 -58.33 -37.78
N GLU A 136 -34.63 -57.77 -37.70
CA GLU A 136 -35.03 -56.57 -38.44
C GLU A 136 -34.19 -55.34 -38.05
N ARG A 137 -33.77 -55.22 -36.79
CA ARG A 137 -32.78 -54.19 -36.39
C ARG A 137 -31.43 -54.48 -37.01
N LEU A 138 -30.92 -55.70 -36.91
CA LEU A 138 -29.62 -56.09 -37.48
C LEU A 138 -29.54 -55.97 -39.02
N LEU A 139 -30.66 -56.14 -39.71
CA LEU A 139 -30.75 -56.04 -41.17
C LEU A 139 -31.11 -54.62 -41.66
N THR A 140 -31.48 -53.71 -40.73
CA THR A 140 -31.70 -52.28 -41.03
C THR A 140 -30.57 -51.39 -40.52
N LEU A 141 -29.57 -51.96 -39.83
CA LEU A 141 -28.31 -51.30 -39.54
C LEU A 141 -27.60 -51.04 -40.87
N ASP A 142 -27.82 -49.86 -41.42
CA ASP A 142 -26.86 -49.26 -42.33
C ASP A 142 -25.63 -48.90 -41.47
N ASP A 143 -24.70 -49.84 -41.33
CA ASP A 143 -23.47 -49.67 -40.55
C ASP A 143 -22.73 -48.36 -40.93
N GLY A 144 -22.90 -47.90 -42.18
CA GLY A 144 -22.39 -46.62 -42.66
C GLY A 144 -23.03 -45.40 -42.01
N GLN A 145 -24.34 -45.43 -41.73
CA GLN A 145 -25.06 -44.36 -41.04
C GLN A 145 -24.69 -44.30 -39.56
N GLU A 146 -24.59 -45.43 -38.87
CA GLU A 146 -24.15 -45.46 -37.47
C GLU A 146 -22.70 -45.00 -37.31
N LEU A 147 -21.79 -45.48 -38.17
CA LEU A 147 -20.40 -45.00 -38.20
C LEU A 147 -20.32 -43.49 -38.48
N SER A 148 -21.18 -42.95 -39.36
CA SER A 148 -21.23 -41.52 -39.63
C SER A 148 -21.69 -40.70 -38.42
N HIS A 149 -22.64 -41.23 -37.66
CA HIS A 149 -23.16 -40.60 -36.44
C HIS A 149 -22.12 -40.64 -35.31
N LEU A 150 -21.47 -41.78 -35.08
CA LEU A 150 -20.38 -41.90 -34.10
C LEU A 150 -19.21 -40.99 -34.45
N LYS A 151 -18.84 -40.88 -35.74
CA LYS A 151 -17.76 -39.99 -36.18
C LYS A 151 -18.11 -38.52 -35.93
N LYS A 152 -19.36 -38.13 -36.16
CA LYS A 152 -19.85 -36.78 -35.88
C LYS A 152 -19.85 -36.48 -34.38
N LEU A 153 -20.28 -37.42 -33.55
CA LEU A 153 -20.28 -37.29 -32.09
C LEU A 153 -18.84 -37.20 -31.54
N LEU A 154 -17.93 -38.03 -32.07
CA LEU A 154 -16.51 -37.98 -31.72
C LEU A 154 -15.91 -36.61 -32.06
N GLN A 155 -16.19 -36.10 -33.26
CA GLN A 155 -15.74 -34.75 -33.67
C GLN A 155 -16.32 -33.66 -32.77
N GLU A 156 -17.59 -33.77 -32.37
CA GLU A 156 -18.20 -32.82 -31.45
C GLU A 156 -17.55 -32.86 -30.05
N GLN A 157 -17.20 -34.06 -29.57
CA GLN A 157 -16.49 -34.22 -28.31
C GLN A 157 -15.04 -33.73 -28.39
N GLU A 158 -14.34 -33.96 -29.50
CA GLU A 158 -13.00 -33.41 -29.73
C GLU A 158 -13.00 -31.88 -29.72
N LEU A 159 -14.01 -31.24 -30.33
CA LEU A 159 -14.17 -29.78 -30.28
C LEU A 159 -14.47 -29.28 -28.87
N LYS A 160 -15.32 -29.99 -28.10
CA LYS A 160 -15.59 -29.66 -26.69
C LYS A 160 -14.34 -29.77 -25.83
N LEU A 161 -13.55 -30.83 -26.01
CA LEU A 161 -12.27 -31.00 -25.32
C LEU A 161 -11.28 -29.88 -25.69
N GLY A 162 -11.21 -29.49 -26.96
CA GLY A 162 -10.38 -28.37 -27.41
C GLY A 162 -10.78 -27.04 -26.74
N HIS A 163 -12.08 -26.74 -26.70
CA HIS A 163 -12.61 -25.54 -26.03
C HIS A 163 -12.35 -25.57 -24.51
N LEU A 164 -12.60 -26.69 -23.84
CA LEU A 164 -12.33 -26.84 -22.40
C LEU A 164 -10.84 -26.71 -22.09
N THR A 165 -9.97 -27.23 -22.96
CA THR A 165 -8.52 -27.09 -22.81
C THR A 165 -8.08 -25.63 -22.94
N ALA A 166 -8.63 -24.90 -23.91
CA ALA A 166 -8.37 -23.48 -24.06
C ALA A 166 -8.85 -22.68 -22.84
N LEU A 167 -10.07 -22.97 -22.36
CA LEU A 167 -10.61 -22.32 -21.17
C LEU A 167 -9.77 -22.63 -19.92
N LEU A 168 -9.29 -23.87 -19.78
CA LEU A 168 -8.43 -24.25 -18.67
C LEU A 168 -7.10 -23.49 -18.72
N ALA A 169 -6.47 -23.40 -19.89
CA ALA A 169 -5.24 -22.61 -20.08
C ALA A 169 -5.45 -21.12 -19.74
N ASP A 170 -6.57 -20.53 -20.17
CA ASP A 170 -6.93 -19.15 -19.82
C ASP A 170 -7.09 -18.99 -18.30
N THR A 171 -7.76 -19.94 -17.62
CA THR A 171 -7.91 -19.90 -16.15
C THR A 171 -6.60 -20.10 -15.40
N GLU A 172 -5.70 -20.95 -15.90
CA GLU A 172 -4.37 -21.14 -15.33
C GLU A 172 -3.53 -19.86 -15.45
N GLN A 173 -3.61 -19.18 -16.60
CA GLN A 173 -2.95 -17.90 -16.82
C GLN A 173 -3.48 -16.81 -15.87
N ASP A 174 -4.80 -16.70 -15.73
CA ASP A 174 -5.42 -15.75 -14.81
C ASP A 174 -5.05 -16.04 -13.36
N LEU A 175 -5.01 -17.32 -12.96
CA LEU A 175 -4.56 -17.73 -11.64
C LEU A 175 -3.11 -17.29 -11.38
N ALA A 176 -2.20 -17.50 -12.34
CA ALA A 176 -0.81 -17.07 -12.21
C ALA A 176 -0.69 -15.55 -12.01
N LYS A 177 -1.48 -14.77 -12.76
CA LYS A 177 -1.54 -13.31 -12.61
C LYS A 177 -2.09 -12.89 -11.25
N HIS A 178 -3.14 -13.54 -10.77
CA HIS A 178 -3.72 -13.27 -9.45
C HIS A 178 -2.72 -13.57 -8.33
N ILE A 179 -1.97 -14.67 -8.42
CA ILE A 179 -0.91 -15.02 -7.46
C ILE A 179 0.17 -13.93 -7.45
N GLN A 180 0.65 -13.49 -8.62
CA GLN A 180 1.66 -12.43 -8.71
C GLN A 180 1.16 -11.12 -8.09
N MET A 181 -0.08 -10.71 -8.41
CA MET A 181 -0.68 -9.50 -7.84
C MET A 181 -0.82 -9.61 -6.33
N ASN A 182 -1.18 -10.79 -5.81
CA ASN A 182 -1.30 -11.03 -4.37
C ASN A 182 0.05 -10.85 -3.65
N GLU A 183 1.14 -11.35 -4.23
CA GLU A 183 2.49 -11.17 -3.67
C GLU A 183 2.92 -9.71 -3.68
N VAL A 184 2.67 -8.97 -4.77
CA VAL A 184 2.95 -7.53 -4.84
C VAL A 184 2.13 -6.76 -3.79
N LEU A 185 0.84 -7.07 -3.63
CA LEU A 185 -0.01 -6.42 -2.65
C LEU A 185 0.44 -6.72 -1.21
N LYS A 186 0.86 -7.95 -0.91
CA LYS A 186 1.43 -8.29 0.41
C LYS A 186 2.68 -7.46 0.70
N GLU A 187 3.58 -7.29 -0.27
CA GLU A 187 4.78 -6.48 -0.07
C GLU A 187 4.45 -4.99 0.08
N GLU A 188 3.46 -4.48 -0.66
CA GLU A 188 2.97 -3.11 -0.51
C GLU A 188 2.45 -2.86 0.91
N ILE A 189 1.62 -3.76 1.44
CA ILE A 189 1.11 -3.68 2.82
C ILE A 189 2.26 -3.63 3.82
N ARG A 190 3.27 -4.51 3.67
CA ARG A 190 4.44 -4.51 4.56
C ARG A 190 5.26 -3.24 4.46
N ARG A 191 5.41 -2.68 3.24
CA ARG A 191 6.11 -1.41 3.03
C ARG A 191 5.36 -0.27 3.70
N GLN A 192 4.04 -0.22 3.53
CA GLN A 192 3.21 0.82 4.11
C GLN A 192 3.21 0.77 5.64
N GLN A 193 3.12 -0.43 6.24
CA GLN A 193 3.27 -0.60 7.70
C GLN A 193 4.60 -0.06 8.22
N ARG A 194 5.72 -0.42 7.59
CA ARG A 194 7.05 0.14 7.95
C ARG A 194 7.13 1.66 7.76
N SER A 195 6.38 2.21 6.81
CA SER A 195 6.33 3.66 6.61
C SER A 195 5.51 4.33 7.69
N GLN A 196 4.39 3.75 8.08
CA GLN A 196 3.51 4.24 9.12
C GLN A 196 4.18 4.20 10.50
N GLU A 197 4.94 3.14 10.83
CA GLU A 197 5.76 3.10 12.05
C GLU A 197 6.81 4.22 12.07
N ARG A 198 7.44 4.50 10.92
CA ARG A 198 8.38 5.63 10.78
C ARG A 198 7.68 6.98 10.89
N GLU A 199 6.46 7.09 10.39
CA GLU A 199 5.63 8.29 10.49
C GLU A 199 5.15 8.52 11.91
N GLU A 200 4.71 7.49 12.64
CA GLU A 200 4.37 7.58 14.07
C GLU A 200 5.57 8.08 14.88
N HIS A 201 6.77 7.55 14.62
CA HIS A 201 8.00 8.04 15.25
C HIS A 201 8.36 9.47 14.81
N ALA A 202 8.05 9.88 13.58
CA ALA A 202 8.29 11.23 13.07
C ALA A 202 7.28 12.26 13.64
N GLU A 203 6.00 11.91 13.75
CA GLU A 203 4.96 12.71 14.41
C GLU A 203 5.26 12.84 15.91
N ASN A 204 5.68 11.74 16.55
CA ASN A 204 6.15 11.78 17.94
C ASN A 204 7.40 12.67 18.07
N LEU A 205 8.27 12.74 17.05
CA LEU A 205 9.42 13.64 17.03
C LEU A 205 9.01 15.11 16.84
N GLU A 206 7.98 15.40 16.04
CA GLU A 206 7.42 16.75 15.93
C GLU A 206 6.73 17.19 17.23
N TYR A 207 5.97 16.28 17.85
CA TYR A 207 5.40 16.51 19.17
C TYR A 207 6.51 16.75 20.20
N LEU A 208 7.55 15.92 20.21
CA LEU A 208 8.72 16.09 21.05
C LEU A 208 9.41 17.44 20.82
N LYS A 209 9.62 17.85 19.56
CA LYS A 209 10.15 19.17 19.19
C LYS A 209 9.32 20.28 19.84
N ASN A 210 8.00 20.22 19.73
CA ASN A 210 7.10 21.24 20.28
C ASN A 210 7.13 21.25 21.82
N VAL A 211 7.19 20.07 22.46
CA VAL A 211 7.27 19.93 23.92
C VAL A 211 8.63 20.43 24.45
N VAL A 212 9.74 20.06 23.81
CA VAL A 212 11.10 20.52 24.15
C VAL A 212 11.23 22.02 23.92
N PHE A 213 10.72 22.54 22.82
CA PHE A 213 10.73 23.98 22.54
C PHE A 213 9.97 24.76 23.61
N LYS A 214 8.78 24.29 24.03
CA LYS A 214 8.04 24.87 25.16
C LYS A 214 8.84 24.75 26.47
N PHE A 215 9.42 23.60 26.76
CA PHE A 215 10.22 23.40 27.98
C PHE A 215 11.39 24.41 28.08
N LEU A 216 12.08 24.69 26.97
CA LEU A 216 13.20 25.65 26.94
C LEU A 216 12.72 27.10 27.03
N THR A 217 11.62 27.46 26.35
CA THR A 217 11.16 28.86 26.21
C THR A 217 10.29 29.35 27.37
N LEU A 218 9.60 28.46 28.09
CA LEU A 218 8.75 28.85 29.22
C LEU A 218 9.59 29.36 30.39
N GLY A 219 9.32 30.58 30.88
CA GLY A 219 10.02 31.15 32.04
C GLY A 219 9.49 30.68 33.39
N ASN A 220 8.35 29.97 33.40
CA ASN A 220 7.63 29.57 34.60
C ASN A 220 8.02 28.15 35.04
N SER A 221 8.51 28.02 36.27
CA SER A 221 8.95 26.75 36.89
C SER A 221 7.83 25.70 36.96
N ASP A 222 6.59 26.13 37.23
CA ASP A 222 5.43 25.24 37.33
C ASP A 222 5.01 24.62 35.99
N GLU A 223 5.09 25.39 34.90
CA GLU A 223 4.74 24.89 33.57
C GLU A 223 5.80 23.94 33.04
N ARG A 224 7.08 24.23 33.28
CA ARG A 224 8.19 23.30 33.00
C ARG A 224 8.01 21.97 33.74
N SER A 225 7.59 22.03 35.01
CA SER A 225 7.37 20.84 35.84
C SER A 225 6.24 19.94 35.32
N ARG A 226 5.21 20.53 34.68
CA ARG A 226 4.12 19.77 34.03
C ARG A 226 4.54 19.07 32.74
N LEU A 227 5.58 19.56 32.06
CA LEU A 227 6.12 18.95 30.84
C LEU A 227 7.08 17.78 31.11
N VAL A 228 7.59 17.64 32.34
CA VAL A 228 8.52 16.56 32.72
C VAL A 228 7.92 15.15 32.54
N PRO A 229 6.69 14.86 33.00
CA PRO A 229 6.07 13.55 32.77
C PRO A 229 5.85 13.23 31.29
N VAL A 230 5.55 14.27 30.49
CA VAL A 230 5.35 14.14 29.04
C VAL A 230 6.67 13.80 28.34
N LEU A 231 7.75 14.52 28.66
CA LEU A 231 9.10 14.22 28.15
C LEU A 231 9.56 12.83 28.56
N ASN A 232 9.29 12.42 29.80
CA ASN A 232 9.61 11.06 30.27
C ASN A 232 8.82 9.98 29.50
N THR A 233 7.56 10.23 29.17
CA THR A 233 6.72 9.28 28.42
C THR A 233 7.22 9.11 26.98
N ILE A 234 7.63 10.20 26.33
CA ILE A 234 8.10 10.20 24.94
C ILE A 234 9.52 9.64 24.82
N LEU A 235 10.44 10.08 25.69
CA LEU A 235 11.87 9.74 25.62
C LEU A 235 12.25 8.51 26.43
N LYS A 236 11.33 7.98 27.26
CA LYS A 236 11.58 6.87 28.19
C LYS A 236 12.85 7.11 29.03
N LEU A 237 12.89 8.25 29.72
CA LEU A 237 14.03 8.64 30.52
C LEU A 237 14.22 7.68 31.69
N SER A 238 15.47 7.49 32.09
CA SER A 238 15.79 6.76 33.33
C SER A 238 15.26 7.53 34.56
N PRO A 239 15.09 6.83 35.71
CA PRO A 239 14.68 7.50 36.95
C PRO A 239 15.63 8.63 37.37
N ASP A 240 16.92 8.54 37.04
CA ASP A 240 17.91 9.54 37.40
C ASP A 240 17.88 10.76 36.48
N GLU A 241 17.69 10.56 35.17
CA GLU A 241 17.48 11.66 34.21
C GLU A 241 16.18 12.41 34.50
N THR A 242 15.12 11.69 34.89
CA THR A 242 13.84 12.30 35.28
C THR A 242 14.01 13.20 36.51
N LYS A 243 14.77 12.76 37.53
CA LYS A 243 15.06 13.59 38.72
C LYS A 243 15.81 14.86 38.34
N GLN A 244 16.79 14.78 37.44
CA GLN A 244 17.52 15.95 36.97
C GLN A 244 16.59 16.92 36.23
N LEU A 245 15.69 16.41 35.38
CA LEU A 245 14.72 17.22 34.66
C LEU A 245 13.74 17.94 35.61
N VAL A 246 13.32 17.30 36.70
CA VAL A 246 12.50 17.91 37.77
C VAL A 246 13.26 19.03 38.49
N LEU A 247 14.55 18.85 38.81
CA LEU A 247 15.37 19.89 39.46
C LEU A 247 15.51 21.11 38.55
N VAL A 248 15.79 20.88 37.26
CA VAL A 248 15.88 21.95 36.25
C VAL A 248 14.54 22.65 36.05
N ALA A 249 13.44 21.89 36.01
CA ALA A 249 12.10 22.43 35.89
C ALA A 249 11.73 23.32 37.09
N LYS A 250 12.17 22.96 38.31
CA LYS A 250 11.96 23.74 39.53
C LYS A 250 12.78 25.03 39.61
N GLY A 251 13.72 25.24 38.69
CA GLY A 251 14.62 26.40 38.69
C GLY A 251 15.87 26.23 39.56
N GLU A 252 16.07 25.05 40.13
CA GLU A 252 17.28 24.69 40.86
C GLU A 252 18.37 24.38 39.83
N SER A 253 19.11 25.43 39.46
CA SER A 253 20.22 25.32 38.51
C SER A 253 21.36 24.55 39.18
N SER A 254 21.30 23.22 39.05
CA SER A 254 22.46 22.38 39.26
C SER A 254 23.60 22.92 38.41
N SER A 255 24.73 23.19 39.06
CA SER A 255 25.98 23.71 38.49
C SER A 255 26.51 22.91 37.28
N THR A 256 25.90 21.76 36.98
CA THR A 256 26.14 20.89 35.82
C THR A 256 25.57 21.40 34.50
N LEU A 257 24.58 22.31 34.48
CA LEU A 257 24.02 22.82 33.21
C LEU A 257 24.95 23.76 32.43
N LYS A 258 25.97 24.35 33.09
CA LYS A 258 27.01 25.13 32.40
C LYS A 258 27.86 24.28 31.44
N GLY A 259 27.86 22.96 31.59
CA GLY A 259 28.57 22.04 30.68
C GLY A 259 27.81 21.74 29.39
N TRP A 260 26.48 21.73 29.43
CA TRP A 260 25.63 21.36 28.29
C TRP A 260 25.45 22.51 27.29
N THR A 261 25.54 23.76 27.75
CA THR A 261 25.51 24.94 26.87
C THR A 261 26.78 25.09 26.02
N ASN A 262 27.83 24.34 26.32
CA ASN A 262 29.10 24.35 25.57
C ASN A 262 29.18 23.28 24.48
N LEU A 263 28.20 22.37 24.41
CA LEU A 263 28.16 21.30 23.40
C LEU A 263 27.30 21.66 22.18
N LEU A 264 26.49 22.70 22.28
CA LEU A 264 25.86 23.31 21.12
C LEU A 264 26.80 24.41 20.63
N PRO A 265 27.41 24.30 19.44
CA PRO A 265 28.05 25.45 18.82
C PRO A 265 27.00 26.54 18.77
N THR A 266 27.25 27.66 19.44
CA THR A 266 26.46 28.86 19.26
C THR A 266 26.51 29.20 17.77
N TRP A 267 25.42 28.94 17.05
CA TRP A 267 25.16 29.52 15.74
C TRP A 267 24.84 31.02 15.96
N SER A 268 25.75 31.72 16.62
CA SER A 268 25.71 33.17 16.79
C SER A 268 26.76 33.76 15.86
N SER A 269 26.28 34.20 14.70
CA SER A 269 26.73 35.44 14.07
C SER A 269 28.23 35.52 13.74
N THR A 270 28.68 34.83 12.69
CA THR A 270 29.83 35.33 11.93
C THR A 270 29.38 36.49 11.03
N THR A 271 28.97 37.60 11.64
CA THR A 271 29.00 38.92 11.00
C THR A 271 30.15 39.69 11.64
N SER A 272 31.37 39.31 11.28
CA SER A 272 32.58 40.05 11.62
C SER A 272 33.17 40.60 10.33
N LYS A 273 32.80 41.86 10.04
CA LYS A 273 33.62 42.81 9.29
C LYS A 273 34.27 43.75 10.33
N PRO A 274 35.45 44.31 10.07
CA PRO A 274 35.74 45.16 8.91
C PRO A 274 36.66 44.53 7.85
#